data_AF-A0A1G9RY31-F1
#
_entry.id   AF-A0A1G9RY31-F1
#
_cell.length_a   1.000
_cell.length_b   1.000
_cell.length_c   1.000
_cell.angle_alpha   90.00
_cell.angle_beta   90.00
_cell.angle_gamma   90.00
#
_symmetry.space_group_name_H-M   'P 1'
#
loop_
_entity.id
_entity.type
_entity.pdbx_description
1 polymer ?
#
loop_
_entity_poly.entity_id
_entity_poly.type
_entity_poly.pdbx_seq_one_letter_code
_entity_poly.pdbx_strand_id
1 'polypeptide(L)'
;MPWPRYAVTQFTHVQERLEDDWKGRLRDMDAAGIDVQVLSHTVPGAERLVGTGTIQRATEANDALASIVATHPHRFAGFAA
;
A
#
# COMPACT_ATOMS: atom_id res chain seq x y z
N MET A 1 0.03 5.48 -26.39
CA MET A 1 -1.03 4.52 -26.73
C MET A 1 -2.02 4.48 -25.57
N PRO A 2 -3.34 4.65 -25.78
CA PRO A 2 -4.30 4.56 -24.70
C PRO A 2 -4.49 3.09 -24.29
N TRP A 3 -4.67 2.86 -22.99
CA TRP A 3 -4.82 1.52 -22.42
C TRP A 3 -6.17 0.89 -22.82
N PRO A 4 -6.24 -0.45 -23.02
CA PRO A 4 -7.49 -1.15 -23.28
C PRO A 4 -8.50 -0.99 -22.13
N ARG A 5 -9.81 -0.98 -22.42
CA ARG A 5 -10.87 -0.78 -21.41
C ARG A 5 -10.81 -1.74 -20.23
N TYR A 6 -10.42 -3.00 -20.44
CA TYR A 6 -10.25 -3.97 -19.35
C TYR A 6 -9.11 -3.60 -18.41
N ALA A 7 -8.04 -2.98 -18.92
CA ALA A 7 -6.93 -2.52 -18.10
C ALA A 7 -7.39 -1.39 -17.18
N VAL A 8 -8.21 -0.45 -17.68
CA VAL A 8 -8.76 0.65 -16.89
C VAL A 8 -9.59 0.13 -15.71
N THR A 9 -10.51 -0.81 -15.93
CA THR A 9 -11.34 -1.40 -14.87
C THR A 9 -10.53 -2.19 -13.84
N GLN A 10 -9.47 -2.87 -14.27
CA GLN A 10 -8.60 -3.62 -13.37
C GLN A 10 -7.74 -2.69 -12.50
N PHE A 11 -7.21 -1.60 -13.07
CA PHE A 11 -6.46 -0.59 -12.32
C PHE A 11 -7.33 0.12 -11.28
N THR A 12 -8.58 0.46 -11.60
CA THR A 12 -9.49 1.08 -10.63
C THR A 12 -9.75 0.16 -9.43
N HIS A 13 -9.97 -1.14 -9.66
CA HIS A 13 -10.21 -2.07 -8.55
C HIS A 13 -8.98 -2.26 -7.65
N VAL A 14 -7.79 -2.37 -8.25
CA VAL A 14 -6.55 -2.49 -7.47
C VAL A 14 -6.31 -1.22 -6.65
N GLN A 15 -6.56 -0.05 -7.23
CA GLN A 15 -6.37 1.22 -6.54
C GLN A 15 -7.34 1.40 -5.36
N GLU A 16 -8.62 1.04 -5.54
CA GLU A 16 -9.61 1.01 -4.46
C GLU A 16 -9.22 0.09 -3.30
N ARG A 17 -8.48 -0.99 -3.56
CA ARG A 17 -7.97 -1.91 -2.52
C ARG A 17 -6.69 -1.42 -1.84
N LEU A 18 -5.93 -0.56 -2.52
CA LEU A 18 -4.72 0.05 -1.96
C LEU A 18 -5.05 1.28 -1.10
N GLU A 19 -6.07 2.04 -1.48
CA GLU A 19 -6.52 3.26 -0.80
C GLU A 19 -7.64 3.01 0.22
N ASP A 20 -7.91 1.74 0.58
CA ASP A 20 -9.01 1.40 1.48
C ASP A 20 -8.76 1.82 2.94
N ASP A 21 -9.83 1.82 3.74
CA ASP A 21 -9.77 2.12 5.18
C ASP A 21 -9.33 0.92 6.03
N TRP A 22 -8.69 -0.07 5.39
CA TRP A 22 -8.23 -1.33 5.98
C TRP A 22 -9.32 -2.31 6.43
N LYS A 23 -10.60 -1.91 6.51
CA LYS A 23 -11.67 -2.80 7.01
C LYS A 23 -11.87 -4.01 6.10
N GLY A 24 -11.82 -3.79 4.79
CA GLY A 24 -11.93 -4.86 3.79
C GLY A 24 -10.78 -5.85 3.95
N ARG A 25 -9.55 -5.33 3.95
CA ARG A 25 -8.32 -6.10 4.17
C ARG A 25 -8.35 -6.92 5.47
N LEU A 26 -8.71 -6.32 6.60
CA LEU A 26 -8.75 -7.01 7.90
C LEU A 26 -9.78 -8.15 7.90
N ARG A 27 -10.97 -7.92 7.34
CA ARG A 27 -11.99 -8.98 7.20
C ARG A 27 -11.47 -10.12 6.34
N ASP A 28 -10.82 -9.80 5.23
CA ASP A 28 -10.30 -10.81 4.31
C ASP A 28 -9.14 -11.60 4.96
N MET A 29 -8.30 -10.93 5.78
CA MET A 29 -7.29 -11.59 6.62
C MET A 29 -7.92 -12.52 7.65
N ASP A 30 -8.95 -12.08 8.36
CA ASP A 30 -9.65 -12.91 9.36
C ASP A 30 -10.26 -14.16 8.72
N ALA A 31 -10.91 -14.00 7.56
CA ALA A 31 -11.50 -15.10 6.81
C ALA A 31 -10.46 -16.11 6.32
N ALA A 32 -9.24 -15.64 6.02
CA ALA A 32 -8.13 -16.46 5.57
C ALA A 32 -7.28 -17.03 6.72
N GLY A 33 -7.53 -16.64 7.98
CA GLY A 33 -6.69 -17.02 9.12
C GLY A 33 -5.29 -16.38 9.08
N ILE A 34 -5.17 -15.17 8.54
CA ILE A 34 -3.91 -14.41 8.49
C ILE A 34 -3.82 -13.50 9.71
N ASP A 35 -2.89 -13.81 10.61
CA ASP A 35 -2.68 -13.05 11.83
C ASP A 35 -2.05 -11.67 11.54
N VAL A 36 -0.96 -11.66 10.77
CA VAL A 36 -0.17 -10.45 10.49
C VAL A 36 0.13 -10.32 9.00
N GLN A 37 -0.01 -9.11 8.46
CA GLN A 37 0.52 -8.74 7.15
C GLN A 37 1.68 -7.76 7.31
N VAL A 38 2.84 -8.08 6.72
CA VAL A 38 3.96 -7.13 6.59
C VAL A 38 3.75 -6.35 5.29
N LEU A 39 3.43 -5.07 5.42
CA LEU A 39 3.12 -4.18 4.31
C LEU A 39 4.41 -3.63 3.66
N SER A 40 4.36 -3.40 2.35
CA SER A 40 5.39 -2.72 1.59
C SER A 40 4.74 -1.74 0.61
N HIS A 41 5.49 -0.71 0.21
CA HIS A 41 5.02 0.22 -0.82
C HIS A 41 4.89 -0.51 -2.16
N THR A 42 3.78 -0.31 -2.87
CA THR A 42 3.58 -0.91 -4.19
C THR A 42 4.45 -0.22 -5.24
N VAL A 43 4.80 -0.94 -6.30
CA VAL A 43 5.48 -0.34 -7.45
C VAL A 43 4.52 0.54 -8.28
N PRO A 44 5.01 1.60 -8.91
CA PRO A 44 6.38 2.13 -8.79
C PRO A 44 6.57 2.93 -7.49
N GLY A 45 7.66 2.67 -6.77
CA GLY A 45 8.03 3.40 -5.57
C GLY A 45 9.11 4.46 -5.81
N ALA A 46 9.89 4.75 -4.77
CA ALA A 46 10.97 5.73 -4.81
C ALA A 46 12.06 5.39 -5.85
N GLU A 47 12.18 4.14 -6.28
CA GLU A 47 13.14 3.67 -7.28
C GLU A 47 12.96 4.31 -8.66
N ARG A 48 11.78 4.88 -8.95
CA ARG A 48 11.52 5.63 -10.19
C ARG A 48 11.63 7.14 -10.05
N LEU A 49 11.79 7.66 -8.83
CA LEU A 49 11.87 9.10 -8.59
C LEU A 49 13.32 9.58 -8.78
N VAL A 50 13.46 10.74 -9.42
CA VAL A 50 14.77 11.39 -9.65
C VAL A 50 14.74 12.80 -9.07
N GLY A 51 15.86 13.22 -8.46
CA GLY A 51 16.04 14.56 -7.93
C GLY A 51 15.82 14.66 -6.41
N THR A 52 15.83 15.89 -5.92
CA THR A 52 15.83 16.19 -4.47
C THR A 52 14.57 15.71 -3.74
N GLY A 53 13.48 15.43 -4.45
CA GLY A 53 12.22 14.94 -3.87
C GLY A 53 12.21 13.46 -3.51
N THR A 54 13.15 12.63 -3.98
CA THR A 54 13.09 11.17 -3.81
C THR A 54 13.12 10.76 -2.33
N ILE A 55 14.06 11.32 -1.56
CA ILE A 55 14.18 11.02 -0.12
C ILE A 55 12.91 11.46 0.61
N GLN A 56 12.42 12.66 0.32
CA GLN A 56 11.20 13.18 0.96
C GLN A 56 10.00 12.25 0.72
N ARG A 57 9.83 11.73 -0.50
CA ARG A 57 8.71 10.84 -0.82
C ARG A 57 8.82 9.47 -0.15
N ALA A 58 10.04 8.91 -0.05
CA ALA A 58 10.27 7.69 0.71
C ALA A 58 9.95 7.90 2.20
N THR A 59 10.37 9.03 2.78
CA THR A 59 10.04 9.38 4.16
C THR A 59 8.54 9.52 4.38
N GLU A 60 7.83 10.26 3.51
CA GLU A 60 6.37 10.40 3.58
C GLU A 60 5.65 9.05 3.51
N ALA A 61 6.11 8.13 2.64
CA ALA A 61 5.57 6.78 2.55
C ALA A 61 5.82 5.97 3.83
N ASN A 62 7.01 6.08 4.41
CA ASN A 62 7.37 5.39 5.65
C ASN A 62 6.60 5.95 6.87
N ASP A 63 6.36 7.26 6.93
CA ASP A 63 5.56 7.89 8.00
C ASP A 63 4.08 7.47 7.92
N ALA A 64 3.53 7.40 6.70
CA ALA A 64 2.19 6.86 6.47
C ALA A 64 2.10 5.39 6.91
N LEU A 65 3.08 4.56 6.52
CA LEU A 65 3.17 3.16 6.92
C LEU A 65 3.27 3.01 8.45
N ALA A 66 4.09 3.81 9.11
CA ALA A 66 4.21 3.82 10.57
C ALA A 66 2.89 4.16 11.25
N SER A 67 2.12 5.11 10.71
CA SER A 67 0.79 5.48 11.22
C SER A 67 -0.22 4.34 11.09
N ILE A 68 -0.20 3.61 9.96
CA ILE A 68 -1.05 2.43 9.73
C ILE A 68 -0.71 1.33 10.74
N VAL A 69 0.59 1.03 10.90
CA VAL A 69 1.08 0.04 11.88
C VAL A 69 0.68 0.44 13.30
N ALA A 70 0.82 1.72 13.67
CA ALA A 70 0.43 2.20 14.99
C ALA A 70 -1.08 2.07 15.27
N THR A 71 -1.92 2.14 14.23
CA THR A 71 -3.38 1.98 14.37
C THR A 71 -3.77 0.51 14.58
N HIS A 72 -3.03 -0.44 13.98
CA HIS A 72 -3.30 -1.88 14.10
C HIS A 72 -2.01 -2.70 14.36
N PRO A 73 -1.32 -2.48 15.50
CA PRO A 73 0.03 -2.98 15.71
C PRO A 73 0.12 -4.51 15.85
N HIS A 74 -1.00 -5.16 16.12
CA HIS A 74 -1.08 -6.62 16.20
C HIS A 74 -1.42 -7.28 14.86
N ARG A 75 -1.77 -6.50 13.84
CA ARG A 75 -2.20 -7.00 12.53
C ARG A 75 -1.27 -6.58 11.40
N PHE A 76 -0.56 -5.47 11.56
CA PHE A 76 0.34 -4.94 10.54
C PHE A 76 1.77 -4.71 11.06
N ALA A 77 2.73 -4.97 10.19
CA ALA A 77 4.12 -4.51 10.28
C ALA A 77 4.53 -3.92 8.91
N GLY A 78 5.74 -3.37 8.79
CA GLY A 78 6.15 -2.66 7.57
C GLY A 78 7.60 -2.89 7.14
N PHE A 79 7.82 -2.97 5.83
CA PHE A 79 9.13 -2.78 5.20
C PHE A 79 9.30 -1.32 4.79
N ALA A 80 10.43 -0.70 5.17
CA ALA A 80 10.76 0.65 4.73
C ALA A 80 11.00 0.69 3.21
N ALA A 81 10.47 1.73 2.57
CA ALA A 81 10.67 2.05 1.16
C ALA A 81 12.04 2.71 0.92
#